data_AF-A0A1H3U787-F1
#
_entry.id   AF-A0A1H3U787-F1
#
_cell.length_a   1.000
_cell.length_b   1.000
_cell.length_c   1.000
_cell.angle_alpha   90.00
_cell.angle_beta   90.00
_cell.angle_gamma   90.00
#
_symmetry.space_group_name_H-M   'P 1'
#
loop_
_entity.id
_entity.type
_entity.pdbx_description
1 polymer ?
#
loop_
_entity_poly.entity_id
_entity_poly.type
_entity_poly.pdbx_seq_one_letter_code
_entity_poly.pdbx_strand_id
1 'polypeptide(L)'
;MGTRPGPPGPPGPQGPPGPPGPGIFLWGEETVIWADSSAPGPGDGTPSDPFNSLQAAIDAAVNSPLAVTFGMRARIIILIAANSVFDEDIVIPPARHIQLLGLGPWVLGNADLANFDSSVSRNITIQTNQAEENVYLTQGPAFVARQVTVIGTFDNGTSVSTHTNYTNGAIISGDVIFQNTDPVDPFTTIEFQLLNARVVGSIIGDPADPHMGILNTYIFNSRINIINKPGLRLQRMVDVRVDGTIIAAGYSNIVSTWFRGNVTVTSAFADVPPTGIFSSQFDTITWTGPLRLDTASNFYFVSTGSTLVGAKTVLFSLA
;
A
#
# COMPACT_ATOMS: atom_id res chain seq x y z
N MET A 1 -79.05 -0.11 -10.87
CA MET A 1 -78.48 1.25 -10.68
C MET A 1 -77.05 1.08 -10.19
N GLY A 2 -76.07 1.22 -11.08
CA GLY A 2 -74.65 1.17 -10.71
C GLY A 2 -74.07 2.59 -10.78
N THR A 3 -73.62 3.12 -9.64
CA THR A 3 -73.00 4.44 -9.55
C THR A 3 -71.60 4.41 -10.16
N ARG A 4 -71.34 5.25 -11.16
CA ARG A 4 -69.98 5.48 -11.70
C ARG A 4 -69.07 6.02 -10.58
N PRO A 5 -67.83 5.52 -10.42
CA PRO A 5 -66.84 6.16 -9.56
C PRO A 5 -66.55 7.58 -10.05
N GLY A 6 -66.44 8.53 -9.12
CA GLY A 6 -66.03 9.90 -9.41
C GLY A 6 -64.60 9.97 -9.96
N PRO A 7 -64.26 11.03 -10.70
CA PRO A 7 -62.91 11.22 -11.23
C PRO A 7 -61.89 11.28 -10.09
N PRO A 8 -60.66 10.76 -10.29
CA PRO A 8 -59.59 10.86 -9.30
C PRO A 8 -59.34 12.33 -8.92
N GLY A 9 -59.16 12.57 -7.62
CA GLY A 9 -58.79 13.90 -7.12
C GLY A 9 -57.44 14.35 -7.67
N PRO A 10 -57.18 15.67 -7.70
CA PRO A 10 -55.90 16.20 -8.15
C PRO A 10 -54.76 15.63 -7.27
N PRO A 11 -53.59 15.31 -7.86
CA PRO A 11 -52.42 14.89 -7.11
C PRO A 11 -52.08 15.93 -6.03
N GLY A 12 -51.77 15.46 -4.82
CA GLY A 12 -51.28 16.32 -3.75
C GLY A 12 -49.98 17.03 -4.16
N PRO A 13 -49.64 18.16 -3.51
CA PRO A 13 -48.38 18.85 -3.77
C PRO A 13 -47.21 17.88 -3.57
N GLN A 14 -46.29 17.89 -4.55
CA GLN A 14 -45.09 17.08 -4.49
C GLN A 14 -44.31 17.44 -3.21
N GLY A 15 -44.00 16.42 -2.40
CA GLY A 15 -43.19 16.61 -1.21
C GLY A 15 -41.83 17.22 -1.56
N PRO A 16 -41.17 17.91 -0.62
CA PRO A 16 -39.83 18.42 -0.85
C PRO A 16 -38.91 17.29 -1.34
N PRO A 17 -38.02 17.55 -2.31
CA PRO A 17 -37.05 16.57 -2.76
C PRO A 17 -36.31 15.99 -1.55
N GLY A 18 -36.16 14.67 -1.52
CA GLY A 18 -35.31 14.03 -0.53
C GLY A 18 -33.88 14.58 -0.59
N PRO A 19 -33.09 14.47 0.49
CA PRO A 19 -31.69 14.85 0.45
C PRO A 19 -31.01 14.12 -0.73
N PRO A 20 -30.08 14.79 -1.45
CA PRO A 20 -29.31 14.14 -2.51
C PRO A 20 -28.72 12.84 -1.99
N GLY A 21 -28.90 11.74 -2.73
CA GLY A 21 -28.22 10.48 -2.43
C GLY A 21 -26.70 10.68 -2.39
N PRO A 22 -25.92 9.75 -1.80
CA PRO A 22 -24.46 9.86 -1.79
C PRO A 22 -24.00 10.10 -3.22
N GLY A 23 -23.32 11.23 -3.44
CA GLY A 23 -23.00 11.74 -4.77
C GLY A 23 -22.48 10.65 -5.69
N ILE A 24 -22.80 10.76 -6.98
CA ILE A 24 -22.31 9.86 -8.02
C ILE A 24 -20.79 9.72 -7.84
N PHE A 25 -20.31 8.48 -7.70
CA PHE A 25 -18.88 8.19 -7.77
C PHE A 25 -18.45 8.51 -9.21
N LEU A 26 -17.87 9.70 -9.40
CA LEU A 26 -17.41 10.16 -10.71
C LEU A 26 -16.06 9.50 -11.00
N TRP A 27 -16.05 8.54 -11.91
CA TRP A 27 -14.85 8.24 -12.69
C TRP A 27 -14.68 9.39 -13.69
N GLY A 28 -13.54 10.08 -13.67
CA GLY A 28 -13.23 11.18 -14.59
C GLY A 28 -11.82 11.06 -15.18
N GLU A 29 -11.56 11.71 -16.31
CA GLU A 29 -10.25 11.78 -16.98
C GLU A 29 -9.12 12.27 -16.05
N GLU A 30 -9.47 13.02 -15.00
CA GLU A 30 -8.58 13.54 -13.94
C GLU A 30 -8.03 12.47 -12.97
N THR A 31 -8.32 11.20 -13.22
CA THR A 31 -7.98 10.07 -12.34
C THR A 31 -6.63 9.43 -12.70
N VAL A 32 -6.16 9.59 -13.94
CA VAL A 32 -4.99 8.86 -14.46
C VAL A 32 -3.96 9.84 -15.02
N ILE A 33 -2.76 9.82 -14.45
CA ILE A 33 -1.61 10.61 -14.90
C ILE A 33 -0.52 9.65 -15.41
N TRP A 34 0.15 10.00 -16.50
CA TRP A 34 1.21 9.17 -17.08
C TRP A 34 2.60 9.71 -16.74
N ALA A 35 3.51 8.79 -16.42
CA ALA A 35 4.92 9.07 -16.20
C ALA A 35 5.80 8.11 -17.03
N ASP A 36 6.82 8.65 -17.68
CA ASP A 36 7.83 7.92 -18.45
C ASP A 36 9.14 8.69 -18.37
N SER A 37 10.14 8.13 -17.69
CA SER A 37 11.44 8.79 -17.51
C SER A 37 12.19 9.05 -18.82
N SER A 38 11.81 8.37 -19.91
CA SER A 38 12.41 8.53 -21.24
C SER A 38 11.76 9.63 -22.09
N ALA A 39 10.65 10.21 -21.61
CA ALA A 39 9.96 11.27 -22.33
C ALA A 39 10.78 12.57 -22.38
N PRO A 40 10.62 13.40 -23.43
CA PRO A 40 11.37 14.66 -23.58
C PRO A 40 11.16 15.68 -22.45
N GLY A 41 9.97 15.66 -21.82
CA GLY A 41 9.65 16.45 -20.65
C GLY A 41 9.40 17.95 -20.89
N PRO A 42 8.76 18.65 -19.93
CA PRO A 42 8.23 18.10 -18.68
C PRO A 42 6.94 17.28 -18.84
N GLY A 43 6.31 17.25 -20.02
CA GLY A 43 5.06 16.53 -20.27
C GLY A 43 3.83 17.17 -19.61
N ASP A 44 2.63 16.76 -20.01
CA ASP A 44 1.35 17.16 -19.41
C ASP A 44 0.64 16.02 -18.67
N GLY A 45 1.23 14.82 -18.68
CA GLY A 45 0.70 13.64 -18.00
C GLY A 45 -0.32 12.86 -18.82
N THR A 46 -0.51 13.20 -20.10
CA THR A 46 -1.28 12.38 -21.05
C THR A 46 -0.45 11.18 -21.54
N PRO A 47 -1.08 10.10 -22.05
CA PRO A 47 -0.33 8.98 -22.63
C PRO A 47 0.59 9.39 -23.79
N SER A 48 0.25 10.46 -24.51
CA SER A 48 1.04 10.98 -25.63
C SER A 48 2.14 11.96 -25.23
N ASP A 49 2.05 12.55 -24.04
CA ASP A 49 3.01 13.50 -23.49
C ASP A 49 3.18 13.29 -21.96
N PRO A 50 3.71 12.13 -21.55
CA PRO A 50 3.82 11.77 -20.13
C PRO A 50 4.87 12.62 -19.41
N PHE A 51 4.73 12.76 -18.09
CA PHE A 51 5.74 13.41 -17.27
C PHE A 51 7.06 12.61 -17.29
N ASN A 52 8.19 13.30 -17.44
CA ASN A 52 9.52 12.67 -17.33
C ASN A 52 10.09 12.61 -15.91
N SER A 53 9.38 13.22 -14.94
CA SER A 53 9.62 13.11 -13.51
C SER A 53 8.41 12.47 -12.83
N LEU A 54 8.66 11.49 -11.97
CA LEU A 54 7.64 10.86 -11.15
C LEU A 54 7.13 11.82 -10.07
N GLN A 55 7.98 12.68 -9.50
CA GLN A 55 7.54 13.72 -8.57
C GLN A 55 6.58 14.69 -9.27
N ALA A 56 6.90 15.15 -10.48
CA ALA A 56 6.02 16.03 -11.24
C ALA A 56 4.66 15.37 -11.54
N ALA A 57 4.65 14.07 -11.86
CA ALA A 57 3.41 13.31 -12.02
C ALA A 57 2.60 13.24 -10.72
N ILE A 58 3.27 13.04 -9.57
CA ILE A 58 2.64 13.06 -8.24
C ILE A 58 2.05 14.44 -7.96
N ASP A 59 2.80 15.51 -8.18
CA ASP A 59 2.35 16.88 -7.93
C ASP A 59 1.15 17.23 -8.81
N ALA A 60 1.16 16.84 -10.09
CA ALA A 60 0.01 17.03 -10.98
C ALA A 60 -1.22 16.24 -10.51
N ALA A 61 -1.03 14.98 -10.12
CA ALA A 61 -2.06 14.10 -9.61
C ALA A 61 -2.71 14.65 -8.34
N VAL A 62 -1.93 14.98 -7.31
CA VAL A 62 -2.43 15.37 -5.98
C VAL A 62 -3.02 16.78 -5.92
N ASN A 63 -2.77 17.58 -6.96
CA ASN A 63 -3.33 18.91 -7.17
C ASN A 63 -4.43 18.96 -8.25
N SER A 64 -4.83 17.81 -8.80
CA SER A 64 -5.94 17.75 -9.76
C SER A 64 -7.25 18.24 -9.11
N PRO A 65 -8.20 18.81 -9.89
CA PRO A 65 -9.48 19.26 -9.34
C PRO A 65 -10.20 18.17 -8.54
N LEU A 66 -10.17 16.93 -9.01
CA LEU A 66 -10.67 15.76 -8.29
C LEU A 66 -9.97 15.56 -6.94
N ALA A 67 -8.63 15.57 -6.93
CA ALA A 67 -7.82 15.36 -5.72
C ALA A 67 -8.06 16.43 -4.67
N VAL A 68 -8.12 17.71 -5.08
CA VAL A 68 -8.37 18.84 -4.19
C VAL A 68 -9.80 18.80 -3.64
N THR A 69 -10.77 18.39 -4.46
CA THR A 69 -12.18 18.34 -4.03
C THR A 69 -12.45 17.18 -3.09
N PHE A 70 -11.88 16.00 -3.35
CA PHE A 70 -12.27 14.76 -2.67
C PHE A 70 -11.16 14.14 -1.80
N GLY A 71 -9.93 14.62 -1.86
CA GLY A 71 -8.80 14.18 -1.02
C GLY A 71 -8.63 12.67 -1.03
N MET A 72 -8.72 12.04 0.16
CA MET A 72 -8.62 10.59 0.36
C MET A 72 -9.70 9.76 -0.38
N ARG A 73 -10.75 10.40 -0.88
CA ARG A 73 -11.79 9.74 -1.70
C ARG A 73 -11.47 9.80 -3.19
N ALA A 74 -10.65 10.75 -3.64
CA ALA A 74 -10.13 10.76 -5.00
C ALA A 74 -9.11 9.64 -5.14
N ARG A 75 -9.47 8.58 -5.85
CA ARG A 75 -8.50 7.54 -6.23
C ARG A 75 -7.72 8.07 -7.40
N ILE A 76 -6.43 8.30 -7.23
CA ILE A 76 -5.57 8.82 -8.29
C ILE A 76 -4.55 7.75 -8.65
N ILE A 77 -4.36 7.52 -9.95
CA ILE A 77 -3.49 6.50 -10.49
C ILE A 77 -2.42 7.20 -11.32
N ILE A 78 -1.17 6.91 -11.01
CA ILE A 78 -0.04 7.26 -11.86
C ILE A 78 0.36 5.99 -12.60
N LEU A 79 0.09 5.96 -13.90
CA LEU A 79 0.54 4.90 -14.78
C LEU A 79 1.97 5.19 -15.23
N ILE A 80 2.86 4.26 -14.90
CA ILE A 80 4.28 4.39 -15.21
C ILE A 80 4.60 3.52 -16.43
N ALA A 81 5.22 4.11 -17.46
CA ALA A 81 5.65 3.37 -18.63
C ALA A 81 6.68 2.29 -18.25
N ALA A 82 6.62 1.15 -18.94
CA ALA A 82 7.55 0.06 -18.70
C ALA A 82 8.99 0.49 -19.01
N ASN A 83 9.94 -0.01 -18.21
CA ASN A 83 11.36 0.32 -18.24
C ASN A 83 11.70 1.77 -17.85
N SER A 84 10.79 2.49 -17.20
CA SER A 84 11.12 3.81 -16.63
C SER A 84 12.12 3.68 -15.49
N VAL A 85 13.04 4.64 -15.41
CA VAL A 85 14.10 4.78 -14.39
C VAL A 85 14.11 6.24 -13.92
N PHE A 86 13.57 6.49 -12.73
CA PHE A 86 13.49 7.83 -12.14
C PHE A 86 14.58 7.99 -11.08
N ASP A 87 15.64 8.75 -11.38
CA ASP A 87 16.73 9.04 -10.43
C ASP A 87 16.41 10.28 -9.57
N GLU A 88 15.31 10.20 -8.81
CA GLU A 88 14.83 11.25 -7.92
C GLU A 88 14.21 10.65 -6.66
N ASP A 89 14.28 11.39 -5.54
CA ASP A 89 13.47 11.07 -4.38
C ASP A 89 12.05 11.59 -4.61
N ILE A 90 11.05 10.87 -4.10
CA ILE A 90 9.65 11.30 -4.23
C ILE A 90 8.97 11.46 -2.87
N VAL A 91 8.06 12.42 -2.81
CA VAL A 91 7.23 12.74 -1.66
C VAL A 91 5.77 12.67 -2.05
N ILE A 92 5.01 11.84 -1.35
CA ILE A 92 3.56 11.74 -1.45
C ILE A 92 2.97 12.56 -0.28
N PRO A 93 2.24 13.65 -0.55
CA PRO A 93 1.67 14.50 0.49
C PRO A 93 0.53 13.79 1.25
N PRO A 94 0.16 14.30 2.44
CA PRO A 94 -0.88 13.70 3.26
C PRO A 94 -2.28 13.83 2.64
N ALA A 95 -3.22 13.09 3.21
CA ALA A 95 -4.64 13.11 2.84
C ALA A 95 -4.91 12.77 1.36
N ARG A 96 -4.18 11.79 0.81
CA ARG A 96 -4.34 11.32 -0.57
C ARG A 96 -4.59 9.82 -0.67
N HIS A 97 -5.27 9.40 -1.73
CA HIS A 97 -5.32 8.01 -2.17
C HIS A 97 -4.62 7.92 -3.53
N ILE A 98 -3.39 7.44 -3.53
CA ILE A 98 -2.53 7.41 -4.72
C ILE A 98 -2.05 5.99 -5.02
N GLN A 99 -1.97 5.66 -6.30
CA GLN A 99 -1.44 4.38 -6.79
C GLN A 99 -0.35 4.65 -7.81
N LEU A 100 0.87 4.19 -7.55
CA LEU A 100 1.99 4.22 -8.47
C LEU A 100 2.07 2.85 -9.14
N LEU A 101 1.58 2.74 -10.37
CA LEU A 101 1.40 1.45 -11.05
C LEU A 101 2.15 1.44 -12.39
N GLY A 102 3.22 0.65 -12.47
CA GLY A 102 3.91 0.39 -13.73
C GLY A 102 3.13 -0.53 -14.67
N LEU A 103 3.10 -0.21 -15.96
CA LEU A 103 2.64 -1.13 -17.02
C LEU A 103 3.63 -2.27 -17.27
N GLY A 104 4.81 -2.17 -16.67
CA GLY A 104 5.85 -3.17 -16.61
C GLY A 104 6.85 -2.79 -15.52
N PRO A 105 8.08 -3.31 -15.56
CA PRO A 105 9.11 -3.01 -14.57
C PRO A 105 9.46 -1.53 -14.60
N TRP A 106 9.73 -0.94 -13.44
CA TRP A 106 10.21 0.43 -13.33
C TRP A 106 11.10 0.57 -12.10
N VAL A 107 12.01 1.54 -12.10
CA VAL A 107 12.99 1.75 -11.05
C VAL A 107 12.91 3.18 -10.52
N LEU A 108 12.89 3.32 -9.19
CA LEU A 108 13.22 4.56 -8.50
C LEU A 108 14.68 4.47 -8.05
N GLY A 109 15.57 5.20 -8.70
CA GLY A 109 17.03 5.06 -8.64
C GLY A 109 17.65 5.22 -10.03
N ASN A 110 18.97 5.02 -10.14
CA ASN A 110 19.71 5.16 -11.40
C ASN A 110 19.91 3.85 -12.18
N ALA A 111 19.53 2.70 -11.61
CA ALA A 111 19.51 1.38 -12.26
C ALA A 111 20.83 0.97 -12.97
N ASP A 112 21.98 1.46 -12.50
CA ASP A 112 23.30 1.30 -13.15
C ASP A 112 24.05 0.01 -12.74
N LEU A 113 23.47 -0.78 -11.82
CA LEU A 113 24.05 -2.02 -11.32
C LEU A 113 23.27 -3.26 -11.81
N ALA A 114 23.81 -4.44 -11.50
CA ALA A 114 23.24 -5.72 -11.91
C ALA A 114 21.82 -5.94 -11.37
N ASN A 115 20.94 -6.53 -12.20
CA ASN A 115 19.53 -6.74 -11.88
C ASN A 115 18.78 -5.42 -11.59
N PHE A 116 19.12 -4.36 -12.35
CA PHE A 116 18.49 -3.04 -12.26
C PHE A 116 18.62 -2.41 -10.87
N ASP A 117 19.63 -2.82 -10.10
CA ASP A 117 19.96 -2.19 -8.82
C ASP A 117 20.60 -0.83 -9.06
N SER A 118 20.64 0.01 -8.04
CA SER A 118 21.08 1.41 -8.18
C SER A 118 22.28 1.71 -7.28
N SER A 119 23.30 2.37 -7.81
CA SER A 119 24.42 2.90 -7.03
C SER A 119 24.05 4.14 -6.22
N VAL A 120 22.98 4.83 -6.63
CA VAL A 120 22.37 5.95 -5.89
C VAL A 120 20.98 5.52 -5.42
N SER A 121 20.81 5.40 -4.11
CA SER A 121 19.53 5.08 -3.51
C SER A 121 18.58 6.27 -3.55
N ARG A 122 17.32 5.99 -3.89
CA ARG A 122 16.21 6.95 -3.93
C ARG A 122 15.03 6.45 -3.10
N ASN A 123 14.46 7.37 -2.34
CA ASN A 123 13.45 7.10 -1.33
C ASN A 123 12.06 7.52 -1.79
N ILE A 124 11.06 6.86 -1.21
CA ILE A 124 9.66 7.27 -1.26
C ILE A 124 9.27 7.72 0.14
N THR A 125 8.95 9.00 0.31
CA THR A 125 8.42 9.53 1.57
C THR A 125 6.90 9.68 1.47
N ILE A 126 6.18 8.95 2.30
CA ILE A 126 4.73 9.04 2.44
C ILE A 126 4.43 9.88 3.68
N GLN A 127 3.90 11.07 3.45
CA GLN A 127 3.56 12.00 4.52
C GLN A 127 2.15 11.77 5.04
N THR A 128 1.94 12.00 6.33
CA THR A 128 0.66 11.94 7.03
C THR A 128 0.44 13.23 7.80
N ASN A 129 -0.82 13.65 7.92
CA ASN A 129 -1.14 14.88 8.65
C ASN A 129 -2.61 14.86 9.08
N GLN A 130 -2.87 14.73 10.38
CA GLN A 130 -4.23 14.59 10.89
C GLN A 130 -5.07 15.83 10.58
N ALA A 131 -4.52 17.04 10.70
CA ALA A 131 -5.23 18.27 10.38
C ALA A 131 -5.68 18.33 8.91
N GLU A 132 -4.82 17.95 7.97
CA GLU A 132 -5.18 17.91 6.54
C GLU A 132 -6.15 16.76 6.21
N GLU A 133 -5.97 15.59 6.83
CA GLU A 133 -6.87 14.46 6.66
C GLU A 133 -8.30 14.79 7.15
N ASN A 134 -8.41 15.50 8.28
CA ASN A 134 -9.68 15.92 8.88
C ASN A 134 -10.54 16.78 7.97
N VAL A 135 -9.93 17.57 7.06
CA VAL A 135 -10.66 18.40 6.08
C VAL A 135 -11.63 17.54 5.25
N TYR A 136 -11.22 16.31 4.91
CA TYR A 136 -11.98 15.41 4.05
C TYR A 136 -12.93 14.46 4.80
N LEU A 137 -12.83 14.37 6.14
CA LEU A 137 -13.69 13.50 6.95
C LEU A 137 -15.13 14.01 7.09
N THR A 138 -15.37 15.30 6.80
CA THR A 138 -16.69 15.94 6.92
C THR A 138 -17.57 15.77 5.69
N GLN A 139 -17.07 15.13 4.62
CA GLN A 139 -17.75 15.01 3.32
C GLN A 139 -18.89 13.96 3.26
N GLY A 140 -19.42 13.56 4.42
CA GLY A 140 -20.58 12.69 4.57
C GLY A 140 -20.27 11.26 5.03
N PRO A 141 -21.31 10.53 5.47
CA PRO A 141 -21.17 9.24 6.16
C PRO A 141 -20.77 8.06 5.25
N ALA A 142 -20.56 8.28 3.95
CA ALA A 142 -20.44 7.20 2.98
C ALA A 142 -19.22 6.30 3.26
N PHE A 143 -18.06 6.83 3.67
CA PHE A 143 -16.93 6.07 4.24
C PHE A 143 -16.01 7.05 4.99
N VAL A 144 -15.55 6.73 6.19
CA VAL A 144 -14.39 7.38 6.81
C VAL A 144 -13.18 6.99 5.95
N ALA A 145 -12.94 7.77 4.89
CA ALA A 145 -11.85 7.52 3.96
C ALA A 145 -10.52 7.65 4.70
N ARG A 146 -9.58 6.77 4.38
CA ARG A 146 -8.22 6.81 4.89
C ARG A 146 -7.28 7.13 3.75
N GLN A 147 -6.13 7.68 4.09
CA GLN A 147 -5.03 7.77 3.15
C GLN A 147 -4.56 6.36 2.78
N VAL A 148 -4.38 6.15 1.47
CA VAL A 148 -3.94 4.87 0.90
C VAL A 148 -2.84 5.13 -0.11
N THR A 149 -1.72 4.43 0.05
CA THR A 149 -0.66 4.42 -0.96
C THR A 149 -0.48 3.00 -1.49
N VAL A 150 -0.56 2.85 -2.82
CA VAL A 150 -0.29 1.59 -3.52
C VAL A 150 0.94 1.79 -4.40
N ILE A 151 1.90 0.87 -4.35
CA ILE A 151 3.11 0.93 -5.19
C ILE A 151 3.33 -0.44 -5.82
N GLY A 152 3.52 -0.48 -7.13
CA GLY A 152 3.75 -1.74 -7.82
C GLY A 152 3.66 -1.67 -9.34
N THR A 153 3.25 -2.80 -9.93
CA THR A 153 2.89 -2.93 -11.33
C THR A 153 1.39 -3.24 -11.48
N PHE A 154 0.79 -2.76 -12.57
CA PHE A 154 -0.63 -2.97 -12.87
C PHE A 154 -0.96 -4.46 -13.06
N ASP A 155 -0.07 -5.18 -13.76
CA ASP A 155 -0.05 -6.64 -13.71
C ASP A 155 0.84 -7.07 -12.53
N ASN A 156 0.22 -7.59 -11.47
CA ASN A 156 0.92 -8.15 -10.31
C ASN A 156 1.54 -9.54 -10.59
N GLY A 157 1.52 -9.97 -11.86
CA GLY A 157 2.23 -11.13 -12.40
C GLY A 157 1.44 -12.43 -12.36
N THR A 158 1.67 -13.29 -13.37
CA THR A 158 1.27 -14.72 -13.38
C THR A 158 2.29 -15.63 -12.69
N SER A 159 3.31 -15.05 -12.05
CA SER A 159 4.45 -15.79 -11.51
C SER A 159 4.33 -16.00 -10.00
N VAL A 160 4.22 -17.28 -9.64
CA VAL A 160 4.04 -17.82 -8.29
C VAL A 160 5.31 -17.85 -7.42
N SER A 161 6.27 -16.93 -7.64
CA SER A 161 7.54 -16.98 -6.89
C SER A 161 8.27 -15.64 -6.80
N THR A 162 8.92 -15.41 -5.66
CA THR A 162 9.87 -14.31 -5.38
C THR A 162 11.01 -14.18 -6.39
N HIS A 163 11.21 -15.15 -7.28
CA HIS A 163 12.16 -15.10 -8.39
C HIS A 163 11.82 -14.07 -9.49
N THR A 164 10.59 -13.57 -9.61
CA THR A 164 10.26 -12.58 -10.66
C THR A 164 10.68 -11.15 -10.34
N ASN A 165 10.90 -10.82 -9.07
CA ASN A 165 11.14 -9.42 -8.67
C ASN A 165 12.57 -8.93 -8.94
N TYR A 166 13.42 -9.79 -9.49
CA TYR A 166 14.74 -9.36 -9.94
C TYR A 166 14.68 -8.54 -11.23
N THR A 167 13.61 -8.68 -12.02
CA THR A 167 13.54 -8.09 -13.36
C THR A 167 12.17 -7.56 -13.76
N ASN A 168 11.09 -7.97 -13.08
CA ASN A 168 9.73 -7.82 -13.62
C ASN A 168 8.78 -6.90 -12.81
N GLY A 169 9.27 -6.21 -11.78
CA GLY A 169 8.44 -5.45 -10.83
C GLY A 169 8.88 -4.00 -10.64
N ALA A 170 8.23 -3.31 -9.70
CA ALA A 170 8.67 -2.00 -9.22
C ALA A 170 9.91 -2.15 -8.33
N ILE A 171 10.99 -1.42 -8.60
CA ILE A 171 12.22 -1.47 -7.80
C ILE A 171 12.44 -0.12 -7.13
N ILE A 172 12.39 -0.11 -5.81
CA ILE A 172 12.68 1.05 -4.98
C ILE A 172 14.09 0.86 -4.42
N SER A 173 15.05 1.64 -4.91
CA SER A 173 16.47 1.49 -4.55
C SER A 173 16.83 1.93 -3.13
N GLY A 174 16.00 2.79 -2.53
CA GLY A 174 16.13 3.24 -1.15
C GLY A 174 14.99 2.76 -0.26
N ASP A 175 14.61 3.63 0.68
CA ASP A 175 13.62 3.39 1.71
C ASP A 175 12.20 3.79 1.27
N VAL A 176 11.20 3.13 1.85
CA VAL A 176 9.83 3.63 1.95
C VAL A 176 9.66 4.20 3.35
N ILE A 177 9.56 5.53 3.44
CA ILE A 177 9.59 6.30 4.68
C ILE A 177 8.19 6.79 5.00
N PHE A 178 7.73 6.55 6.23
CA PHE A 178 6.47 7.10 6.74
C PHE A 178 6.74 8.28 7.66
N GLN A 179 6.46 9.47 7.16
CA GLN A 179 6.66 10.74 7.85
C GLN A 179 5.32 11.30 8.34
N ASN A 180 5.32 11.93 9.50
CA ASN A 180 4.22 12.74 9.97
C ASN A 180 4.61 14.22 9.90
N THR A 181 3.78 15.03 9.25
CA THR A 181 3.99 16.48 9.15
C THR A 181 3.06 17.28 10.07
N ASP A 182 2.18 16.61 10.82
CA ASP A 182 1.34 17.25 11.82
C ASP A 182 2.10 17.41 13.16
N PRO A 183 2.40 18.63 13.62
CA PRO A 183 3.15 18.84 14.86
C PRO A 183 2.35 18.50 16.14
N VAL A 184 1.05 18.20 16.03
CA VAL A 184 0.14 17.99 17.15
C VAL A 184 -0.29 16.53 17.27
N ASP A 185 -0.67 15.87 16.16
CA ASP A 185 -1.23 14.52 16.19
C ASP A 185 -0.59 13.58 15.14
N PRO A 186 0.36 12.71 15.55
CA PRO A 186 1.01 11.75 14.67
C PRO A 186 0.28 10.40 14.54
N PHE A 187 -0.94 10.25 15.09
CA PHE A 187 -1.59 8.95 15.31
C PHE A 187 -2.65 8.55 14.27
N THR A 188 -2.57 9.11 13.06
CA THR A 188 -3.52 8.80 11.96
C THR A 188 -3.49 7.31 11.58
N THR A 189 -4.62 6.78 11.10
CA THR A 189 -4.68 5.41 10.54
C THR A 189 -4.63 5.45 9.04
N ILE A 190 -3.60 4.83 8.45
CA ILE A 190 -3.36 4.82 7.00
C ILE A 190 -3.20 3.39 6.46
N GLU A 191 -3.26 3.26 5.13
CA GLU A 191 -3.11 1.98 4.44
C GLU A 191 -1.99 2.03 3.40
N PHE A 192 -1.26 0.93 3.28
CA PHE A 192 -0.14 0.80 2.37
C PHE A 192 -0.16 -0.56 1.67
N GLN A 193 0.08 -0.55 0.36
CA GLN A 193 0.11 -1.75 -0.44
C GLN A 193 1.36 -1.81 -1.32
N LEU A 194 2.00 -2.98 -1.33
CA LEU A 194 3.10 -3.31 -2.24
C LEU A 194 2.69 -4.48 -3.13
N LEU A 195 2.75 -4.27 -4.44
CA LEU A 195 2.32 -5.23 -5.46
C LEU A 195 3.50 -5.49 -6.41
N ASN A 196 4.03 -6.71 -6.46
CA ASN A 196 5.12 -7.07 -7.36
C ASN A 196 6.29 -6.07 -7.28
N ALA A 197 6.79 -5.85 -6.07
CA ALA A 197 7.78 -4.81 -5.80
C ALA A 197 9.03 -5.37 -5.10
N ARG A 198 10.17 -4.70 -5.32
CA ARG A 198 11.41 -4.88 -4.59
C ARG A 198 11.72 -3.59 -3.84
N VAL A 199 11.82 -3.66 -2.51
CA VAL A 199 12.37 -2.58 -1.67
C VAL A 199 13.78 -2.97 -1.26
N VAL A 200 14.78 -2.25 -1.79
CA VAL A 200 16.20 -2.51 -1.52
C VAL A 200 16.62 -1.96 -0.17
N GLY A 201 16.10 -0.81 0.22
CA GLY A 201 16.25 -0.25 1.56
C GLY A 201 15.26 -0.83 2.57
N SER A 202 14.64 0.04 3.35
CA SER A 202 13.78 -0.32 4.48
C SER A 202 12.38 0.25 4.31
N ILE A 203 11.39 -0.46 4.84
CA ILE A 203 10.08 0.13 5.16
C ILE A 203 10.18 0.65 6.59
N ILE A 204 10.26 1.97 6.78
CA ILE A 204 10.68 2.59 8.05
C ILE A 204 9.86 3.86 8.36
N GLY A 205 9.84 4.29 9.63
CA GLY A 205 9.38 5.63 9.98
C GLY A 205 10.45 6.68 9.70
N ASP A 206 10.04 7.91 9.43
CA ASP A 206 11.00 9.01 9.34
C ASP A 206 11.82 9.14 10.65
N PRO A 207 13.14 9.35 10.59
CA PRO A 207 13.98 9.40 11.79
C PRO A 207 13.70 10.59 12.73
N ALA A 208 13.20 11.71 12.19
CA ALA A 208 12.92 12.92 12.96
C ALA A 208 11.44 13.00 13.33
N ASP A 209 10.57 12.78 12.34
CA ASP A 209 9.13 12.98 12.45
C ASP A 209 8.37 11.71 12.02
N PRO A 210 8.53 10.58 12.74
CA PRO A 210 7.90 9.33 12.33
C PRO A 210 6.38 9.40 12.43
N HIS A 211 5.69 8.80 11.47
CA HIS A 211 4.28 8.42 11.66
C HIS A 211 4.16 7.42 12.82
N MET A 212 3.29 7.70 13.79
CA MET A 212 3.15 6.90 15.02
C MET A 212 1.82 6.13 15.10
N GLY A 213 0.89 6.40 14.20
CA GLY A 213 -0.40 5.74 14.15
C GLY A 213 -0.38 4.32 13.56
N ILE A 214 -1.57 3.80 13.30
CA ILE A 214 -1.74 2.46 12.72
C ILE A 214 -1.45 2.52 11.22
N LEU A 215 -0.52 1.69 10.77
CA LEU A 215 -0.24 1.48 9.36
C LEU A 215 -0.68 0.07 8.95
N ASN A 216 -1.82 -0.05 8.27
CA ASN A 216 -2.30 -1.33 7.76
C ASN A 216 -1.59 -1.64 6.43
N THR A 217 -0.88 -2.76 6.38
CA THR A 217 0.00 -3.08 5.24
C THR A 217 -0.37 -4.39 4.58
N TYR A 218 -0.42 -4.36 3.25
CA TYR A 218 -0.71 -5.50 2.38
C TYR A 218 0.42 -5.67 1.37
N ILE A 219 1.01 -6.85 1.27
CA ILE A 219 2.21 -7.08 0.48
C ILE A 219 2.02 -8.35 -0.34
N PHE A 220 2.20 -8.24 -1.65
CA PHE A 220 2.00 -9.33 -2.59
C PHE A 220 3.19 -9.44 -3.53
N ASN A 221 3.64 -10.68 -3.77
CA ASN A 221 4.64 -11.01 -4.78
C ASN A 221 5.87 -10.11 -4.66
N SER A 222 6.36 -9.83 -3.46
CA SER A 222 7.35 -8.76 -3.22
C SER A 222 8.64 -9.28 -2.59
N ARG A 223 9.72 -8.52 -2.74
CA ARG A 223 10.99 -8.74 -2.04
C ARG A 223 11.33 -7.51 -1.23
N ILE A 224 11.53 -7.68 0.06
CA ILE A 224 11.81 -6.57 0.97
C ILE A 224 13.13 -6.85 1.67
N ASN A 225 14.00 -5.86 1.77
CA ASN A 225 15.21 -6.02 2.57
C ASN A 225 14.86 -5.90 4.07
N ILE A 226 14.42 -4.75 4.57
CA ILE A 226 14.10 -4.57 5.99
C ILE A 226 12.68 -4.01 6.17
N ILE A 227 11.99 -4.47 7.22
CA ILE A 227 10.78 -3.81 7.75
C ILE A 227 11.10 -3.35 9.17
N ASN A 228 11.16 -2.05 9.41
CA ASN A 228 11.43 -1.47 10.72
C ASN A 228 10.43 -0.36 11.06
N LYS A 229 9.16 -0.76 11.25
CA LYS A 229 8.08 0.17 11.57
C LYS A 229 7.20 -0.45 12.66
N PRO A 230 7.48 -0.20 13.96
CA PRO A 230 6.73 -0.82 15.07
C PRO A 230 5.21 -0.58 15.04
N GLY A 231 4.72 0.49 14.39
CA GLY A 231 3.29 0.75 14.19
C GLY A 231 2.65 0.03 12.99
N LEU A 232 3.43 -0.69 12.19
CA LEU A 232 2.98 -1.42 11.00
C LEU A 232 2.27 -2.72 11.39
N ARG A 233 1.10 -2.96 10.81
CA ARG A 233 0.36 -4.21 10.90
C ARG A 233 0.42 -4.93 9.56
N LEU A 234 1.02 -6.10 9.53
CA LEU A 234 1.03 -6.98 8.35
C LEU A 234 -0.34 -7.64 8.23
N GLN A 235 -1.27 -6.95 7.57
CA GLN A 235 -2.64 -7.45 7.40
C GLN A 235 -2.67 -8.64 6.45
N ARG A 236 -1.95 -8.52 5.34
CA ARG A 236 -1.77 -9.63 4.39
C ARG A 236 -0.38 -9.60 3.77
N MET A 237 0.26 -10.76 3.68
CA MET A 237 1.57 -10.91 3.07
C MET A 237 1.61 -12.23 2.31
N VAL A 238 1.69 -12.19 0.98
CA VAL A 238 1.56 -13.39 0.12
C VAL A 238 2.67 -13.43 -0.92
N ASP A 239 3.36 -14.57 -1.02
CA ASP A 239 4.47 -14.79 -1.96
C ASP A 239 5.58 -13.74 -1.79
N VAL A 240 5.98 -13.49 -0.54
CA VAL A 240 6.96 -12.46 -0.20
C VAL A 240 8.26 -13.07 0.30
N ARG A 241 9.38 -12.42 0.02
CA ARG A 241 10.65 -12.69 0.69
C ARG A 241 11.10 -11.47 1.47
N VAL A 242 11.50 -11.67 2.73
CA VAL A 242 12.14 -10.63 3.53
C VAL A 242 13.55 -11.06 3.88
N ASP A 243 14.53 -10.31 3.40
CA ASP A 243 15.96 -10.65 3.55
C ASP A 243 16.52 -10.30 4.94
N GLY A 244 16.00 -9.26 5.56
CA GLY A 244 16.47 -8.72 6.83
C GLY A 244 15.41 -8.78 7.93
N THR A 245 15.64 -7.98 8.96
CA THR A 245 14.80 -7.95 10.17
C THR A 245 13.40 -7.39 9.87
N ILE A 246 12.41 -7.94 10.56
CA ILE A 246 11.05 -7.40 10.64
C ILE A 246 10.79 -6.92 12.08
N ILE A 247 10.46 -5.64 12.24
CA ILE A 247 9.91 -5.05 13.46
C ILE A 247 8.58 -4.41 13.09
N ALA A 248 7.50 -4.98 13.60
CA ALA A 248 6.12 -4.59 13.31
C ALA A 248 5.23 -4.72 14.55
N ALA A 249 4.06 -4.10 14.55
CA ALA A 249 3.08 -4.27 15.63
C ALA A 249 2.59 -5.72 15.68
N GLY A 250 2.39 -6.31 14.51
CA GLY A 250 1.89 -7.68 14.42
C GLY A 250 1.51 -8.08 13.01
N TYR A 251 0.89 -9.24 12.91
CA TYR A 251 0.47 -9.83 11.65
C TYR A 251 -0.91 -10.44 11.78
N SER A 252 -1.62 -10.56 10.66
CA SER A 252 -2.85 -11.33 10.55
C SER A 252 -2.64 -12.55 9.66
N ASN A 253 -2.56 -12.38 8.34
CA ASN A 253 -2.47 -13.48 7.39
C ASN A 253 -1.16 -13.42 6.57
N ILE A 254 -0.29 -14.41 6.75
CA ILE A 254 0.96 -14.54 5.98
C ILE A 254 0.95 -15.88 5.26
N VAL A 255 1.20 -15.88 3.96
CA VAL A 255 1.15 -17.08 3.11
C VAL A 255 2.35 -17.12 2.18
N SER A 256 2.98 -18.29 2.03
CA SER A 256 4.06 -18.50 1.05
C SER A 256 5.21 -17.50 1.18
N THR A 257 5.58 -17.17 2.42
CA THR A 257 6.60 -16.16 2.70
C THR A 257 7.91 -16.80 3.14
N TRP A 258 9.04 -16.27 2.68
CA TRP A 258 10.36 -16.66 3.16
C TRP A 258 10.96 -15.59 4.08
N PHE A 259 11.11 -15.93 5.36
CA PHE A 259 11.74 -15.09 6.37
C PHE A 259 13.22 -15.42 6.51
N ARG A 260 14.08 -14.44 6.29
CA ARG A 260 15.54 -14.63 6.35
C ARG A 260 16.24 -13.85 7.45
N GLY A 261 15.51 -12.92 8.09
CA GLY A 261 15.98 -12.20 9.26
C GLY A 261 15.06 -12.39 10.47
N ASN A 262 15.51 -11.86 11.61
CA ASN A 262 14.76 -11.92 12.86
C ASN A 262 13.42 -11.21 12.74
N VAL A 263 12.42 -11.69 13.47
CA VAL A 263 11.08 -11.10 13.48
C VAL A 263 10.72 -10.71 14.90
N THR A 264 10.32 -9.46 15.09
CA THR A 264 9.77 -8.93 16.35
C THR A 264 8.38 -8.39 16.09
N VAL A 265 7.39 -8.98 16.77
CA VAL A 265 5.99 -8.58 16.73
C VAL A 265 5.40 -8.59 18.13
N THR A 266 4.40 -7.75 18.38
CA THR A 266 3.72 -7.73 19.69
C THR A 266 2.40 -8.51 19.67
N SER A 267 1.81 -8.73 18.49
CA SER A 267 0.49 -9.34 18.35
C SER A 267 0.31 -10.21 17.09
N ALA A 268 -0.63 -11.15 17.19
CA ALA A 268 -1.24 -11.83 16.04
C ALA A 268 -2.72 -11.41 15.99
N PHE A 269 -3.09 -10.62 14.99
CA PHE A 269 -4.40 -9.98 14.86
C PHE A 269 -5.41 -10.90 14.18
N ALA A 270 -6.69 -10.69 14.46
CA ALA A 270 -7.81 -11.37 13.79
C ALA A 270 -8.47 -10.51 12.69
N ASP A 271 -7.76 -9.46 12.27
CA ASP A 271 -8.24 -8.44 11.34
C ASP A 271 -8.53 -9.04 9.94
N VAL A 272 -7.66 -9.93 9.46
CA VAL A 272 -7.80 -10.65 8.18
C VAL A 272 -7.69 -12.16 8.42
N PRO A 273 -8.80 -12.91 8.43
CA PRO A 273 -8.78 -14.36 8.65
C PRO A 273 -8.27 -15.13 7.40
N PRO A 274 -7.66 -16.32 7.59
CA PRO A 274 -7.26 -16.91 8.86
C PRO A 274 -5.99 -16.25 9.44
N THR A 275 -5.94 -16.11 10.76
CA THR A 275 -4.76 -15.59 11.47
C THR A 275 -3.67 -16.65 11.56
N GLY A 276 -2.50 -16.38 11.01
CA GLY A 276 -1.35 -17.27 11.08
C GLY A 276 -0.39 -17.09 9.92
N ILE A 277 0.61 -17.96 9.93
CA ILE A 277 1.62 -18.09 8.88
C ILE A 277 1.46 -19.47 8.25
N PHE A 278 1.29 -19.48 6.92
CA PHE A 278 0.91 -20.66 6.15
C PHE A 278 1.91 -20.89 5.01
N SER A 279 2.30 -22.15 4.79
CA SER A 279 3.21 -22.54 3.69
C SER A 279 4.49 -21.70 3.58
N SER A 280 5.02 -21.24 4.70
CA SER A 280 6.17 -20.31 4.76
C SER A 280 7.47 -21.03 5.15
N GLN A 281 8.59 -20.42 4.77
CA GLN A 281 9.94 -20.90 5.05
C GLN A 281 10.70 -19.90 5.95
N PHE A 282 11.68 -20.41 6.67
CA PHE A 282 12.50 -19.65 7.60
C PHE A 282 13.96 -20.04 7.41
N ASP A 283 14.87 -19.07 7.35
CA ASP A 283 16.29 -19.33 7.63
C ASP A 283 16.46 -19.57 9.15
N THR A 284 17.68 -19.60 9.67
CA THR A 284 17.90 -19.66 11.12
C THR A 284 17.65 -18.28 11.73
N ILE A 285 16.45 -18.08 12.28
CA ILE A 285 16.00 -16.78 12.79
C ILE A 285 15.64 -16.84 14.28
N THR A 286 15.51 -15.66 14.89
CA THR A 286 14.81 -15.47 16.16
C THR A 286 13.46 -14.83 15.90
N TRP A 287 12.38 -15.48 16.33
CA TRP A 287 11.04 -14.91 16.39
C TRP A 287 10.73 -14.45 17.81
N THR A 288 10.44 -13.16 17.98
CA THR A 288 10.01 -12.57 19.25
C THR A 288 8.55 -12.15 19.16
N GLY A 289 7.73 -12.65 20.07
CA GLY A 289 6.28 -12.44 20.08
C GLY A 289 5.44 -13.70 19.81
N PRO A 290 4.12 -13.57 19.67
CA PRO A 290 3.24 -14.70 19.41
C PRO A 290 3.48 -15.28 18.01
N LEU A 291 3.61 -16.60 17.91
CA LEU A 291 3.90 -17.32 16.66
C LEU A 291 2.83 -18.37 16.38
N ARG A 292 2.03 -18.17 15.33
CA ARG A 292 0.99 -19.10 14.87
C ARG A 292 1.36 -19.65 13.49
N LEU A 293 1.57 -20.96 13.39
CA LEU A 293 2.07 -21.62 12.18
C LEU A 293 1.17 -22.78 11.76
N ASP A 294 0.95 -23.00 10.47
CA ASP A 294 0.49 -24.32 10.01
C ASP A 294 1.57 -25.40 10.19
N THR A 295 1.20 -26.67 9.95
CA THR A 295 2.11 -27.81 10.10
C THR A 295 3.36 -27.68 9.23
N ALA A 296 3.22 -27.21 7.99
CA ALA A 296 4.34 -27.05 7.05
C ALA A 296 5.32 -25.95 7.50
N SER A 297 4.82 -24.76 7.84
CA SER A 297 5.66 -23.66 8.34
C SER A 297 6.31 -24.03 9.67
N ASN A 298 5.61 -24.79 10.52
CA ASN A 298 6.17 -25.31 11.76
C ASN A 298 7.34 -26.28 11.54
N PHE A 299 7.23 -27.17 10.54
CA PHE A 299 8.34 -28.04 10.16
C PHE A 299 9.58 -27.24 9.78
N TYR A 300 9.44 -26.25 8.89
CA TYR A 300 10.57 -25.40 8.49
C TYR A 300 11.18 -24.66 9.68
N PHE A 301 10.35 -23.99 10.50
CA PHE A 301 10.82 -23.25 11.67
C PHE A 301 11.66 -24.13 12.61
N VAL A 302 11.24 -25.37 12.87
CA VAL A 302 11.99 -26.29 13.75
C VAL A 302 13.23 -26.82 13.05
N SER A 303 13.12 -27.24 11.79
CA SER A 303 14.21 -27.87 11.05
C SER A 303 15.40 -26.94 10.79
N THR A 304 15.16 -25.63 10.67
CA THR A 304 16.23 -24.63 10.46
C THR A 304 16.91 -24.17 11.75
N GLY A 305 16.48 -24.69 12.90
CA GLY A 305 17.02 -24.30 14.21
C GLY A 305 16.57 -22.92 14.66
N SER A 306 15.46 -22.39 14.13
CA SER A 306 14.92 -21.10 14.55
C SER A 306 14.50 -21.12 16.02
N THR A 307 14.70 -19.98 16.69
CA THR A 307 14.37 -19.81 18.10
C THR A 307 13.12 -18.96 18.27
N LEU A 308 12.33 -19.26 19.29
CA LEU A 308 11.14 -18.50 19.65
C LEU A 308 11.30 -17.91 21.05
N VAL A 309 11.07 -16.60 21.15
CA VAL A 309 10.90 -15.86 22.40
C VAL A 309 9.44 -15.42 22.47
N GLY A 310 8.57 -16.30 22.98
CA GLY A 310 7.13 -16.06 23.04
C GLY A 310 6.28 -17.34 23.05
N ALA A 311 4.98 -17.19 22.80
CA ALA A 311 4.06 -18.32 22.72
C ALA A 311 3.98 -18.87 21.29
N LYS A 312 4.08 -20.20 21.16
CA LYS A 312 3.88 -20.92 19.89
C LYS A 312 2.50 -21.55 19.84
N THR A 313 1.84 -21.48 18.69
CA THR A 313 0.62 -22.23 18.39
C THR A 313 0.78 -22.89 17.03
N VAL A 314 0.65 -24.22 16.99
CA VAL A 314 0.61 -24.97 15.73
C VAL A 314 -0.85 -25.14 15.33
N LEU A 315 -1.22 -24.51 14.23
CA LEU A 315 -2.53 -24.57 13.60
C LEU A 315 -2.69 -25.92 12.89
N PHE A 316 -3.88 -26.50 13.01
CA PHE A 316 -4.24 -27.77 12.35
C PHE A 316 -3.34 -28.96 12.74
N SER A 317 -2.85 -29.01 13.99
CA SER A 317 -2.12 -30.16 14.51
C SER A 317 -2.94 -31.44 14.37
N LEU A 318 -2.43 -32.42 13.61
CA LEU A 318 -2.87 -33.81 13.66
C LEU A 318 -2.30 -34.41 14.96
N ALA A 319 -3.01 -34.18 16.07
CA ALA A 319 -2.76 -34.89 17.32
C ALA A 319 -3.27 -36.33 17.21
#